data_AF-A0A924D1S1-F1
#
_entry.id   AF-A0A924D1S1-F1
#
_cell.length_a   1.000
_cell.length_b   1.000
_cell.length_c   1.000
_cell.angle_alpha   90.00
_cell.angle_beta   90.00
_cell.angle_gamma   90.00
#
_symmetry.space_group_name_H-M   'P 1'
#
loop_
_entity.id
_entity.type
_entity.pdbx_description
1 polymer ?
#
loop_
_entity_poly.entity_id
_entity_poly.type
_entity_poly.pdbx_seq_one_letter_code
_entity_poly.pdbx_strand_id
1 'polypeptide(L)' 'RGATVLGTGEPRIGAHGVPVIFVHPRDTAGVLIELMATPEHH' A
#
# COMPACT_ATOMS: atom_id res chain seq x y z
N ARG A 1 13.95 -10.55 -6.34
CA ARG A 1 13.97 -9.20 -5.70
C ARG A 1 12.53 -8.85 -5.38
N GLY A 2 12.23 -8.38 -4.16
CA GLY A 2 10.90 -7.92 -3.76
C GLY A 2 10.70 -6.44 -4.05
N ALA A 3 9.60 -5.87 -3.53
CA ALA A 3 9.28 -4.45 -3.62
C ALA A 3 9.48 -3.76 -2.27
N THR A 4 9.90 -2.49 -2.28
CA THR A 4 10.11 -1.69 -1.07
C THR A 4 8.79 -1.07 -0.63
N VAL A 5 8.38 -1.39 0.60
CA VAL A 5 7.24 -0.72 1.25
C VAL A 5 7.70 0.63 1.82
N LEU A 6 6.91 1.68 1.60
CA LEU A 6 7.18 3.01 2.13
C LEU A 6 6.78 3.14 3.61
N GLY A 7 7.47 4.03 4.33
CA GLY A 7 7.20 4.29 5.74
C GLY A 7 7.71 3.17 6.65
N THR A 8 6.93 2.82 7.67
CA THR A 8 7.28 1.79 8.66
C THR A 8 6.95 0.37 8.20
N GLY A 9 6.27 0.22 7.05
CA GLY A 9 5.70 -1.06 6.63
C GLY A 9 4.36 -1.39 7.27
N GLU A 10 4.00 -0.72 8.36
CA GLU A 10 2.71 -0.91 9.04
C GLU A 10 1.56 -0.28 8.23
N PRO A 11 0.44 -0.99 8.04
CA PRO A 11 -0.75 -0.44 7.43
C PRO A 11 -1.24 0.81 8.16
N ARG A 12 -1.68 1.80 7.39
CA ARG A 12 -2.35 3.01 7.91
C ARG A 12 -3.79 3.04 7.43
N ILE A 13 -4.68 3.69 8.17
CA ILE A 13 -6.07 3.83 7.76
C ILE A 13 -6.15 4.84 6.59
N GLY A 14 -6.64 4.36 5.44
CA GLY A 14 -6.87 5.12 4.22
C GLY A 14 -8.34 5.48 4.03
N ALA A 15 -8.77 5.63 2.77
CA ALA A 15 -10.14 5.98 2.44
C ALA A 15 -11.14 4.90 2.91
N HIS A 16 -12.33 5.34 3.31
CA HIS A 16 -13.42 4.48 3.81
C HIS A 16 -13.02 3.58 5.00
N GLY A 17 -11.99 3.97 5.77
CA GLY A 17 -11.53 3.20 6.91
C GLY A 17 -10.69 1.97 6.55
N VAL A 18 -10.28 1.82 5.28
CA VAL A 18 -9.56 0.63 4.81
C VAL A 18 -8.06 0.74 5.10
N PRO A 19 -7.42 -0.29 5.69
CA PRO A 19 -5.97 -0.32 5.84
C PRO A 19 -5.24 -0.34 4.50
N VAL A 20 -4.22 0.51 4.35
CA VAL A 20 -3.40 0.64 3.13
C VAL A 20 -1.90 0.66 3.43
N ILE A 21 -1.11 0.19 2.45
CA ILE A 21 0.34 0.39 2.37
C ILE A 21 0.71 0.94 0.97
N PHE A 22 1.92 1.50 0.86
CA PHE A 22 2.42 2.05 -0.40
C PHE A 22 3.72 1.36 -0.82
N VAL A 23 3.88 1.13 -2.13
CA VAL A 23 5.09 0.57 -2.74
C VAL A 23 5.89 1.68 -3.42
N HIS A 24 7.20 1.70 -3.18
CA HIS A 24 8.10 2.74 -3.67
C HIS A 24 8.21 2.75 -5.22
N PRO A 25 8.07 3.91 -5.91
CA PRO A 25 8.11 4.03 -7.38
C PRO A 25 9.32 3.41 -8.09
N ARG A 26 10.50 3.45 -7.45
CA ARG A 26 11.74 2.75 -7.86
C ARG A 26 11.52 1.28 -8.24
N ASP A 27 10.60 0.60 -7.56
CA ASP A 27 10.36 -0.83 -7.76
C ASP A 27 9.15 -1.10 -8.67
N THR A 28 8.48 -0.04 -9.13
CA THR A 28 7.20 -0.06 -9.86
C THR A 28 7.23 0.86 -11.08
N ALA A 29 8.36 0.88 -11.80
CA ALA A 29 8.56 1.61 -13.06
C ALA A 29 8.17 3.11 -12.99
N GLY A 30 8.39 3.75 -11.84
CA GLY A 30 8.10 5.16 -11.62
C GLY A 30 6.68 5.45 -11.13
N VAL A 31 5.84 4.44 -10.89
CA VAL A 31 4.45 4.61 -10.43
C VAL A 31 4.33 4.33 -8.94
N LEU A 32 3.79 5.26 -8.15
CA LEU A 32 3.42 4.98 -6.76
C LEU A 32 2.19 4.07 -6.74
N ILE A 33 2.31 2.90 -6.12
CA ILE A 33 1.19 1.95 -5.99
C ILE A 33 0.69 1.95 -4.54
N GLU A 34 -0.61 2.07 -4.36
CA GLU A 34 -1.34 1.80 -3.12
C GLU A 34 -1.90 0.37 -3.16
N LEU A 35 -1.70 -0.38 -2.07
CA LEU A 35 -2.34 -1.67 -1.84
C LEU A 35 -3.29 -1.52 -0.66
N MET A 36 -4.53 -1.97 -0.82
CA MET A 36 -5.59 -1.89 0.19
C MET A 36 -6.07 -3.28 0.60
N ALA A 37 -6.41 -3.45 1.87
CA ALA A 37 -7.10 -4.65 2.32
C ALA A 37 -8.49 -4.75 1.66
N THR A 38 -8.96 -5.97 1.42
CA THR A 38 -10.37 -6.18 1.05
C THR A 38 -11.24 -5.79 2.24
N PRO A 39 -12.28 -4.95 2.07
CA PRO A 39 -13.18 -4.63 3.19
C PRO A 39 -13.94 -5.88 3.64
N GLU A 40 -14.15 -6.04 4.96
CA GLU A 40 -14.68 -7.27 5.59
C GLU A 40 -16.14 -7.61 5.24
N HIS A 41 -16.78 -6.86 4.33
CA HIS A 41 -18.21 -6.97 4.02
C HIS A 41 -18.53 -7.10 2.52
N HIS A 42 -17.57 -7.52 1.68
CA HIS A 42 -17.79 -7.76 0.24
C HIS A 42 -17.61 -9.22 -0.16
#